data_AF-A0A957WGD0-F1
#
_entry.id   AF-A0A957WGD0-F1
#
_cell.length_a   1.000
_cell.length_b   1.000
_cell.length_c   1.000
_cell.angle_alpha   90.00
_cell.angle_beta   90.00
_cell.angle_gamma   90.00
#
_symmetry.space_group_name_H-M   'P 1'
#
loop_
_entity.id
_entity.type
_entity.pdbx_description
1 polymer ?
#
loop_
_entity_poly.entity_id
_entity_poly.type
_entity_poly.pdbx_seq_one_letter_code
_entity_poly.pdbx_strand_id
1 'polypeptide(L)'
;LTPQSARLRFGTASIYLIWLAATLSFLAALQIFAQVKPDWRGAAAYLDQHTRPVDIILIGPLWDEGRFIDYYYRGQAQLLTPAAMVTNIERRTEELRAHGGRVWAVNRFAPAETAAAKNVKFDGVVISEPLLPVYEPELLKQGAISLASQATEAAYPWAAEAQPQGVLDPDPRTARAAALLALGDTLMAAGQPTEAIEPYQIAVDIFPGWVNGFLALARANQAAGNVPAAVEAFQQAVAFNTRWQGPAADEALHLSRSGQWQTALEKYHQIVED
;
A
#
# COMPACT_ATOMS: atom_id res chain seq x y z
N LEU A 1 48.00 -13.12 56.66
CA LEU A 1 48.22 -13.71 55.33
C LEU A 1 47.01 -14.61 55.05
N THR A 2 46.07 -14.39 54.14
CA THR A 2 45.94 -13.49 52.99
C THR A 2 44.47 -13.51 52.52
N PRO A 3 43.90 -12.41 52.00
CA PRO A 3 42.56 -12.37 51.44
C PRO A 3 42.63 -12.69 49.93
N GLN A 4 42.41 -13.94 49.53
CA GLN A 4 42.30 -14.32 48.11
C GLN A 4 41.34 -15.51 47.91
N SER A 5 40.03 -15.27 47.91
CA SER A 5 39.08 -16.20 47.30
C SER A 5 37.70 -15.60 46.98
N ALA A 6 37.57 -14.27 46.94
CA ALA A 6 36.30 -13.59 46.65
C ALA A 6 36.27 -12.87 45.28
N ARG A 7 37.17 -13.23 44.35
CA ARG A 7 37.09 -12.80 42.95
C ARG A 7 36.99 -14.06 42.10
N LEU A 8 36.14 -14.03 41.07
CA LEU A 8 35.87 -15.10 40.08
C LEU A 8 34.67 -16.03 40.37
N ARG A 9 33.48 -15.47 40.64
CA ARG A 9 32.22 -16.14 40.25
C ARG A 9 31.31 -15.30 39.33
N PHE A 10 31.72 -14.07 39.03
CA PHE A 10 31.03 -13.18 38.08
C PHE A 10 31.55 -13.31 36.62
N GLY A 11 32.56 -14.15 36.34
CA GLY A 11 33.16 -14.26 35.01
C GLY A 11 32.52 -15.32 34.12
N THR A 12 32.29 -16.52 34.64
CA THR A 12 31.88 -17.67 33.81
C THR A 12 30.38 -17.66 33.49
N ALA A 13 29.52 -17.35 34.46
CA ALA A 13 28.07 -17.26 34.23
C ALA A 13 27.71 -16.17 33.21
N SER A 14 28.41 -15.04 33.22
CA SER A 14 28.26 -13.98 32.21
C SER A 14 28.72 -14.41 30.82
N ILE A 15 29.80 -15.20 30.72
CA ILE A 15 30.26 -15.73 29.43
C ILE A 15 29.24 -16.71 28.85
N TYR A 16 28.68 -17.62 29.65
CA TYR A 16 27.64 -18.54 29.18
C TYR A 16 26.37 -17.82 28.72
N LEU A 17 25.95 -16.77 29.43
CA LEU A 17 24.81 -15.94 29.03
C LEU A 17 25.07 -15.19 27.72
N ILE A 18 26.28 -14.68 27.51
CA ILE A 18 26.67 -14.03 26.24
C ILE A 18 26.67 -15.03 25.09
N TRP A 19 27.22 -16.23 25.28
CA TRP A 19 27.21 -17.29 24.26
C TRP A 19 25.80 -17.78 23.94
N LEU A 20 24.95 -17.95 24.96
CA LEU A 20 23.56 -18.32 24.77
C LEU A 20 22.81 -17.23 23.99
N ALA A 21 22.98 -15.96 24.37
CA ALA A 21 22.38 -14.83 23.66
C ALA A 21 22.88 -14.76 22.20
N ALA A 22 24.19 -14.88 21.96
CA ALA A 22 24.75 -14.89 20.61
C ALA A 22 24.26 -16.07 19.76
N THR A 23 24.11 -17.26 20.37
CA THR A 23 23.60 -18.45 19.68
C THR A 23 22.12 -18.31 19.34
N LEU A 24 21.32 -17.78 20.27
CA LEU A 24 19.91 -17.48 20.03
C LEU A 24 19.74 -16.38 18.96
N SER A 25 20.56 -15.33 19.00
CA SER A 25 20.60 -14.30 17.95
C SER A 25 21.04 -14.87 16.59
N PHE A 26 22.00 -15.80 16.57
CA PHE A 26 22.44 -16.46 15.34
C PHE A 26 21.38 -17.41 14.77
N LEU A 27 20.71 -18.19 15.62
CA LEU A 27 19.60 -19.05 15.22
C LEU A 27 18.40 -18.23 14.74
N ALA A 28 18.10 -17.11 15.40
CA ALA A 28 17.09 -16.16 14.93
C ALA A 28 17.48 -15.54 13.57
N ALA A 29 18.76 -15.21 13.38
CA ALA A 29 19.27 -14.73 12.09
C ALA A 29 19.15 -15.80 10.99
N LEU A 30 19.36 -17.09 11.29
CA LEU A 30 19.15 -18.18 10.33
C LEU A 30 17.68 -18.33 9.92
N GLN A 31 16.72 -18.09 10.82
CA GLN A 31 15.30 -18.07 10.47
C GLN A 31 14.95 -16.97 9.46
N ILE A 32 15.63 -15.82 9.49
CA ILE A 32 15.47 -14.75 8.50
C ILE A 32 15.89 -15.23 7.09
N PHE A 33 16.87 -16.14 6.99
CA PHE A 33 17.30 -16.69 5.70
C PHE A 33 16.49 -17.91 5.24
N ALA A 34 15.67 -18.51 6.10
CA ALA A 34 14.81 -19.65 5.79
C ALA A 34 13.41 -19.26 5.27
N GLN A 35 13.14 -17.96 5.19
CA GLN A 35 11.93 -17.36 4.65
C GLN A 35 11.76 -17.71 3.15
N VAL A 36 10.63 -18.34 2.78
CA VAL A 36 10.32 -18.68 1.38
C VAL A 36 10.10 -17.39 0.62
N LYS A 37 11.06 -16.96 -0.19
CA LYS A 37 10.92 -15.68 -0.90
C LYS A 37 9.83 -15.78 -1.98
N PRO A 38 8.99 -14.74 -2.16
CA PRO A 38 8.07 -14.72 -3.28
C PRO A 38 8.84 -14.88 -4.60
N ASP A 39 8.30 -15.65 -5.54
CA ASP A 39 8.93 -15.91 -6.84
C ASP A 39 8.69 -14.75 -7.82
N TRP A 40 9.24 -13.59 -7.45
CA TRP A 40 9.21 -12.39 -8.26
C TRP A 40 9.92 -12.54 -9.60
N ARG A 41 10.96 -13.39 -9.66
CA ARG A 41 11.74 -13.62 -10.88
C ARG A 41 10.95 -14.46 -11.87
N GLY A 42 10.30 -15.53 -11.41
CA GLY A 42 9.40 -16.34 -12.24
C GLY A 42 8.23 -15.52 -12.76
N ALA A 43 7.58 -14.76 -11.88
CA ALA A 43 6.50 -13.85 -12.26
C ALA A 43 6.95 -12.80 -13.30
N ALA A 44 8.10 -12.14 -13.07
CA ALA A 44 8.65 -11.17 -14.02
C ALA A 44 9.03 -11.80 -15.36
N ALA A 45 9.70 -12.96 -15.36
CA ALA A 45 10.05 -13.68 -16.58
C ALA A 45 8.81 -14.11 -17.37
N TYR A 46 7.74 -14.49 -16.67
CA TYR A 46 6.46 -14.78 -17.29
C TYR A 46 5.86 -13.53 -17.95
N LEU A 47 5.80 -12.39 -17.24
CA LEU A 47 5.32 -11.13 -17.82
C LEU A 47 6.16 -10.70 -19.02
N ASP A 48 7.50 -10.77 -18.93
CA ASP A 48 8.41 -10.40 -20.03
C ASP A 48 8.11 -11.20 -21.31
N GLN A 49 7.69 -12.46 -21.17
CA GLN A 49 7.36 -13.34 -22.30
C GLN A 49 5.95 -13.13 -22.86
N HIS A 50 5.00 -12.65 -22.04
CA HIS A 50 3.57 -12.64 -22.39
C HIS A 50 2.98 -11.24 -22.57
N THR A 51 3.68 -10.20 -22.14
CA THR A 51 3.23 -8.80 -22.24
C THR A 51 3.84 -8.10 -23.45
N ARG A 52 3.15 -7.07 -23.94
CA ARG A 52 3.59 -6.21 -25.06
C ARG A 52 3.84 -4.78 -24.57
N PRO A 53 4.57 -3.95 -25.34
CA PRO A 53 4.87 -2.57 -24.94
C PRO A 53 3.64 -1.70 -24.66
N VAL A 54 2.50 -1.99 -25.30
CA VAL A 54 1.23 -1.26 -25.10
C VAL A 54 0.39 -1.81 -23.94
N ASP A 55 0.75 -2.95 -23.37
CA ASP A 55 0.01 -3.51 -22.25
C ASP A 55 0.24 -2.67 -20.99
N ILE A 56 -0.73 -2.72 -20.09
CA ILE A 56 -0.64 -2.14 -18.74
C ILE A 56 -0.60 -3.28 -17.75
N ILE A 57 0.27 -3.19 -16.75
CA ILE A 57 0.32 -4.11 -15.62
C ILE A 57 -0.02 -3.33 -14.36
N LEU A 58 -1.17 -3.66 -13.77
CA LEU A 58 -1.59 -3.11 -12.50
C LEU A 58 -0.74 -3.70 -11.38
N ILE A 59 -0.16 -2.84 -10.55
CA ILE A 59 0.68 -3.19 -9.40
C ILE A 59 0.15 -2.51 -8.13
N GLY A 60 0.48 -3.07 -6.98
CA GLY A 60 0.13 -2.51 -5.68
C GLY A 60 -1.34 -2.64 -5.19
N PRO A 61 -2.19 -3.57 -5.67
CA PRO A 61 -3.52 -3.73 -5.06
C PRO A 61 -3.42 -4.23 -3.60
N LEU A 62 -2.46 -5.10 -3.28
CA LEU A 62 -2.11 -5.47 -1.90
C LEU A 62 -0.59 -5.40 -1.74
N TRP A 63 -0.12 -4.37 -1.03
CA TRP A 63 1.23 -4.21 -0.47
C TRP A 63 2.41 -4.80 -1.29
N ASP A 64 3.13 -3.92 -1.99
CA ASP A 64 4.58 -4.04 -2.17
C ASP A 64 5.19 -2.63 -2.07
N GLU A 65 5.32 -2.13 -0.84
CA GLU A 65 6.20 -1.00 -0.57
C GLU A 65 7.64 -1.42 -0.88
N GLY A 66 8.02 -1.19 -2.13
CA GLY A 66 9.32 -1.56 -2.66
C GLY A 66 9.20 -2.47 -3.86
N ARG A 67 8.62 -1.99 -4.96
CA ARG A 67 9.29 -2.05 -6.27
C ARG A 67 9.77 -3.44 -6.73
N PHE A 68 9.24 -4.54 -6.20
CA PHE A 68 9.88 -5.85 -6.41
C PHE A 68 9.66 -6.31 -7.83
N ILE A 69 8.41 -6.27 -8.29
CA ILE A 69 8.14 -6.56 -9.69
C ILE A 69 8.86 -5.59 -10.62
N ASP A 70 8.97 -4.30 -10.28
CA ASP A 70 9.69 -3.34 -11.14
C ASP A 70 11.20 -3.59 -11.19
N TYR A 71 11.77 -4.19 -10.13
CA TYR A 71 13.19 -4.50 -10.06
C TYR A 71 13.54 -5.68 -10.98
N TYR A 72 12.63 -6.65 -11.09
CA TYR A 72 12.84 -7.87 -11.87
C TYR A 72 12.26 -7.80 -13.29
N TYR A 73 11.15 -7.09 -13.50
CA TYR A 73 10.51 -6.92 -14.80
C TYR A 73 11.37 -6.06 -15.72
N ARG A 74 11.69 -6.58 -16.91
CA ARG A 74 12.54 -5.89 -17.90
C ARG A 74 11.79 -5.63 -19.21
N GLY A 75 10.53 -6.03 -19.28
CA GLY A 75 9.64 -5.77 -20.41
C GLY A 75 9.26 -4.31 -20.54
N GLN A 76 8.47 -4.03 -21.58
CA GLN A 76 8.12 -2.66 -21.99
C GLN A 76 6.69 -2.26 -21.63
N ALA A 77 5.91 -3.16 -21.02
CA ALA A 77 4.56 -2.82 -20.58
C ALA A 77 4.60 -1.80 -19.45
N GLN A 78 3.58 -0.95 -19.37
CA GLN A 78 3.54 0.11 -18.39
C GLN A 78 3.09 -0.43 -17.02
N LEU A 79 3.91 -0.23 -15.99
CA LEU A 79 3.52 -0.53 -14.61
C LEU A 79 2.76 0.66 -14.03
N LEU A 80 1.52 0.43 -13.55
CA LEU A 80 0.68 1.46 -12.96
C LEU A 80 -0.01 0.96 -11.70
N THR A 81 -0.30 1.86 -10.77
CA THR A 81 -1.31 1.57 -9.74
C THR A 81 -2.71 1.59 -10.38
N PRO A 82 -3.71 0.91 -9.78
CA PRO A 82 -5.10 1.00 -10.22
C PRO A 82 -5.57 2.45 -10.37
N ALA A 83 -5.30 3.32 -9.38
CA ALA A 83 -5.62 4.75 -9.45
C ALA A 83 -4.95 5.45 -10.65
N ALA A 84 -3.66 5.24 -10.89
CA ALA A 84 -2.93 5.89 -11.99
C ALA A 84 -3.37 5.42 -13.39
N MET A 85 -3.86 4.18 -13.49
CA MET A 85 -4.53 3.71 -14.70
C MET A 85 -5.88 4.43 -14.88
N VAL A 86 -6.68 4.53 -13.81
CA VAL A 86 -8.02 5.14 -13.84
C VAL A 86 -7.98 6.64 -14.19
N THR A 87 -7.03 7.43 -13.69
CA THR A 87 -6.99 8.90 -13.84
C THR A 87 -7.10 9.40 -15.29
N ASN A 88 -6.60 8.62 -16.26
CA ASN A 88 -6.62 9.00 -17.69
C ASN A 88 -7.11 7.84 -18.56
N ILE A 89 -8.05 7.05 -18.05
CA ILE A 89 -8.43 5.78 -18.65
C ILE A 89 -9.02 5.94 -20.05
N GLU A 90 -9.74 7.03 -20.34
CA GLU A 90 -10.31 7.31 -21.66
C GLU A 90 -9.20 7.35 -22.73
N ARG A 91 -8.20 8.21 -22.54
CA ARG A 91 -7.03 8.28 -23.45
C ARG A 91 -6.28 6.96 -23.53
N ARG A 92 -6.11 6.27 -22.40
CA ARG A 92 -5.43 4.96 -22.37
C ARG A 92 -6.19 3.90 -23.15
N THR A 93 -7.53 3.87 -23.09
CA THR A 93 -8.33 2.90 -23.85
C THR A 93 -8.23 3.11 -25.35
N GLU A 94 -8.07 4.35 -25.82
CA GLU A 94 -7.80 4.63 -27.24
C GLU A 94 -6.46 4.02 -27.66
N GLU A 95 -5.41 4.20 -26.86
CA GLU A 95 -4.07 3.63 -27.11
C GLU A 95 -4.08 2.09 -27.07
N LEU A 96 -4.75 1.52 -26.06
CA LEU A 96 -4.95 0.07 -25.92
C LEU A 96 -5.72 -0.49 -27.12
N ARG A 97 -6.82 0.15 -27.54
CA ARG A 97 -7.63 -0.29 -28.68
C ARG A 97 -6.84 -0.23 -29.98
N ALA A 98 -6.10 0.85 -30.21
CA ALA A 98 -5.34 1.06 -31.44
C ALA A 98 -4.23 0.02 -31.66
N HIS A 99 -3.61 -0.48 -30.58
CA HIS A 99 -2.49 -1.41 -30.66
C HIS A 99 -2.80 -2.79 -30.09
N GLY A 100 -4.07 -3.06 -29.81
CA GLY A 100 -4.54 -4.33 -29.29
C GLY A 100 -4.07 -4.64 -27.87
N GLY A 101 -3.73 -3.64 -27.05
CA GLY A 101 -3.22 -3.77 -25.69
C GLY A 101 -4.20 -4.41 -24.70
N ARG A 102 -3.67 -4.88 -23.57
CA ARG A 102 -4.41 -5.56 -22.50
C ARG A 102 -3.99 -5.03 -21.13
N VAL A 103 -4.86 -5.22 -20.14
CA VAL A 103 -4.62 -4.88 -18.75
C VAL A 103 -4.39 -6.16 -17.96
N TRP A 104 -3.20 -6.27 -17.37
CA TRP A 104 -2.75 -7.34 -16.49
C TRP A 104 -2.78 -6.85 -15.04
N ALA A 105 -2.67 -7.76 -14.07
CA ALA A 105 -2.40 -7.37 -12.69
C ALA A 105 -1.41 -8.31 -12.02
N VAL A 106 -0.62 -7.78 -11.09
CA VAL A 106 0.27 -8.53 -10.20
C VAL A 106 -0.21 -8.34 -8.78
N ASN A 107 -0.47 -9.46 -8.10
CA ASN A 107 -1.18 -9.50 -6.84
C ASN A 107 -0.45 -10.38 -5.82
N ARG A 108 -0.62 -10.07 -4.54
CA ARG A 108 -0.17 -10.93 -3.43
C ARG A 108 -1.24 -11.93 -2.98
N PHE A 109 -2.45 -11.81 -3.51
CA PHE A 109 -3.59 -12.68 -3.30
C PHE A 109 -4.11 -13.19 -4.65
N ALA A 110 -5.03 -14.15 -4.66
CA ALA A 110 -5.69 -14.59 -5.89
C ALA A 110 -7.05 -13.87 -6.05
N PRO A 111 -7.18 -12.88 -6.96
CA PRO A 111 -8.47 -12.26 -7.24
C PRO A 111 -9.46 -13.26 -7.83
N ALA A 112 -10.75 -12.97 -7.74
CA ALA A 112 -11.79 -13.74 -8.41
C ALA A 112 -11.53 -13.77 -9.93
N GLU A 113 -11.45 -14.96 -10.50
CA GLU A 113 -11.35 -15.13 -11.94
C GLU A 113 -12.64 -14.67 -12.62
N THR A 114 -12.50 -14.13 -13.82
CA THR A 114 -13.62 -13.65 -14.62
C THR A 114 -13.52 -14.23 -16.03
N ALA A 115 -14.56 -14.04 -16.85
CA ALA A 115 -14.45 -14.36 -18.27
C ALA A 115 -13.32 -13.59 -18.98
N ALA A 116 -12.87 -12.47 -18.41
CA ALA A 116 -11.82 -11.62 -18.97
C ALA A 116 -10.42 -11.93 -18.41
N ALA A 117 -10.28 -12.62 -17.28
CA ALA A 117 -8.99 -12.85 -16.64
C ALA A 117 -8.95 -14.14 -15.80
N LYS A 118 -7.81 -14.84 -15.85
CA LYS A 118 -7.49 -16.01 -15.01
C LYS A 118 -6.24 -15.75 -14.16
N ASN A 119 -6.00 -16.57 -13.15
CA ASN A 119 -4.84 -16.46 -12.28
C ASN A 119 -3.72 -17.43 -12.68
N VAL A 120 -2.51 -16.89 -12.81
CA VAL A 120 -1.26 -17.65 -12.93
C VAL A 120 -0.51 -17.51 -11.61
N LYS A 121 -0.34 -18.63 -10.90
CA LYS A 121 0.20 -18.65 -9.53
C LYS A 121 1.69 -18.94 -9.54
N PHE A 122 2.41 -18.14 -8.75
CA PHE A 122 3.80 -18.31 -8.36
C PHE A 122 3.84 -18.31 -6.83
N ASP A 123 4.97 -18.72 -6.24
CA ASP A 123 5.10 -18.67 -4.78
C ASP A 123 4.96 -17.22 -4.29
N GLY A 124 3.91 -16.95 -3.50
CA GLY A 124 3.64 -15.63 -2.94
C GLY A 124 3.22 -14.52 -3.93
N VAL A 125 3.08 -14.83 -5.23
CA VAL A 125 2.71 -13.86 -6.29
C VAL A 125 1.68 -14.49 -7.22
N VAL A 126 0.65 -13.73 -7.59
CA VAL A 126 -0.38 -14.14 -8.54
C VAL A 126 -0.50 -13.11 -9.65
N ILE A 127 -0.40 -13.56 -10.89
CA ILE A 127 -0.64 -12.74 -12.07
C ILE A 127 -2.07 -12.96 -12.54
N SER A 128 -2.84 -11.88 -12.69
CA SER A 128 -4.11 -11.90 -13.42
C SER A 128 -3.82 -11.73 -14.90
N GLU A 129 -3.86 -12.83 -15.64
CA GLU A 129 -3.65 -12.89 -17.08
C GLU A 129 -4.96 -12.55 -17.82
N PRO A 130 -4.97 -11.53 -18.69
CA PRO A 130 -6.14 -11.17 -19.48
C PRO A 130 -6.36 -12.16 -20.62
N LEU A 131 -7.52 -12.81 -20.60
CA LEU A 131 -7.98 -13.75 -21.62
C LEU A 131 -8.51 -13.05 -22.87
N LEU A 132 -9.09 -11.86 -22.70
CA LEU A 132 -9.70 -11.06 -23.75
C LEU A 132 -9.30 -9.58 -23.59
N PRO A 133 -9.17 -8.83 -24.68
CA PRO A 133 -8.99 -7.38 -24.59
C PRO A 133 -10.26 -6.68 -24.09
N VAL A 134 -10.09 -5.67 -23.23
CA VAL A 134 -11.19 -4.82 -22.73
C VAL A 134 -10.84 -3.37 -23.03
N TYR A 135 -11.73 -2.67 -23.75
CA TYR A 135 -11.54 -1.28 -24.18
C TYR A 135 -12.63 -0.33 -23.72
N GLU A 136 -13.60 -0.83 -22.96
CA GLU A 136 -14.61 0.03 -22.35
C GLU A 136 -14.03 0.67 -21.09
N PRO A 137 -13.87 2.01 -21.04
CA PRO A 137 -13.23 2.69 -19.91
C PRO A 137 -13.91 2.34 -18.59
N GLU A 138 -15.24 2.31 -18.59
CA GLU A 138 -16.02 2.04 -17.37
C GLU A 138 -15.80 0.62 -16.83
N LEU A 139 -15.67 -0.38 -17.70
CA LEU A 139 -15.36 -1.75 -17.27
C LEU A 139 -13.95 -1.84 -16.67
N LEU A 140 -12.98 -1.10 -17.22
CA LEU A 140 -11.63 -1.05 -16.67
C LEU A 140 -11.58 -0.30 -15.33
N LYS A 141 -12.35 0.77 -15.17
CA LYS A 141 -12.53 1.47 -13.87
C LYS A 141 -13.10 0.51 -12.83
N GLN A 142 -14.20 -0.16 -13.14
CA GLN A 142 -14.84 -1.12 -12.23
C GLN A 142 -13.93 -2.31 -11.92
N GLY A 143 -13.18 -2.81 -12.90
CA GLY A 143 -12.18 -3.86 -12.69
C GLY A 143 -11.08 -3.42 -11.72
N ALA A 144 -10.56 -2.20 -11.87
CA ALA A 144 -9.55 -1.63 -10.97
C ALA A 144 -10.09 -1.43 -9.53
N ILE A 145 -11.31 -0.91 -9.39
CA ILE A 145 -11.98 -0.75 -8.08
C ILE A 145 -12.21 -2.12 -7.44
N SER A 146 -12.73 -3.09 -8.22
CA SER A 146 -12.96 -4.45 -7.74
C SER A 146 -11.67 -5.13 -7.28
N LEU A 147 -10.59 -4.98 -8.04
CA LEU A 147 -9.28 -5.52 -7.67
C LEU A 147 -8.77 -4.92 -6.36
N ALA A 148 -8.88 -3.59 -6.21
CA ALA A 148 -8.49 -2.90 -4.98
C ALA A 148 -9.38 -3.30 -3.79
N SER A 149 -10.69 -3.48 -4.01
CA SER A 149 -11.63 -3.94 -2.97
C SER A 149 -11.27 -5.34 -2.47
N GLN A 150 -11.05 -6.28 -3.40
CA GLN A 150 -10.67 -7.65 -3.06
C GLN A 150 -9.34 -7.71 -2.30
N ALA A 151 -8.42 -6.79 -2.58
CA ALA A 151 -7.19 -6.69 -1.81
C ALA A 151 -7.42 -6.34 -0.34
N THR A 152 -8.40 -5.47 -0.04
CA THR A 152 -8.74 -5.11 1.36
C THR A 152 -9.24 -6.32 2.15
N GLU A 153 -10.02 -7.19 1.49
CA GLU A 153 -10.56 -8.42 2.08
C GLU A 153 -9.46 -9.49 2.23
N ALA A 154 -8.57 -9.57 1.23
CA ALA A 154 -7.49 -10.54 1.20
C ALA A 154 -6.33 -10.20 2.15
N ALA A 155 -6.20 -8.96 2.62
CA ALA A 155 -5.06 -8.51 3.41
C ALA A 155 -4.79 -9.34 4.67
N TYR A 156 -5.83 -9.63 5.46
CA TYR A 156 -5.70 -10.44 6.68
C TYR A 156 -5.39 -11.92 6.38
N PRO A 157 -6.18 -12.62 5.54
CA PRO A 157 -5.86 -14.00 5.15
C PRO A 157 -4.47 -14.14 4.55
N TRP A 158 -4.09 -13.23 3.64
CA TRP A 158 -2.78 -13.24 3.02
C TRP A 158 -1.66 -13.08 4.04
N ALA A 159 -1.76 -12.10 4.96
CA ALA A 159 -0.73 -11.90 5.97
C ALA A 159 -0.63 -13.11 6.93
N ALA A 160 -1.75 -13.73 7.27
CA ALA A 160 -1.79 -14.94 8.08
C ALA A 160 -1.16 -16.16 7.36
N GLU A 161 -1.26 -16.25 6.03
CA GLU A 161 -0.60 -17.30 5.24
C GLU A 161 0.88 -17.01 5.00
N ALA A 162 1.25 -15.74 4.82
CA ALA A 162 2.62 -15.32 4.56
C ALA A 162 3.54 -15.55 5.76
N GLN A 163 3.04 -15.34 6.99
CA GLN A 163 3.82 -15.47 8.22
C GLN A 163 4.34 -16.92 8.45
N PRO A 164 3.53 -17.99 8.34
CA PRO A 164 4.02 -19.37 8.40
C PRO A 164 4.95 -19.76 7.26
N GLN A 165 4.75 -19.20 6.06
CA GLN A 165 5.58 -19.51 4.89
C GLN A 165 6.89 -18.72 4.90
N GLY A 166 7.02 -17.71 5.77
CA GLY A 166 8.15 -16.78 5.76
C GLY A 166 8.24 -16.05 4.42
N VAL A 167 7.11 -15.75 3.78
CA VAL A 167 7.08 -15.05 2.48
C VAL A 167 7.28 -13.55 2.64
N LEU A 168 7.13 -13.08 3.87
CA LEU A 168 7.48 -11.84 4.57
C LEU A 168 6.69 -11.94 5.89
N ASP A 169 7.02 -11.16 6.93
CA ASP A 169 6.17 -11.03 8.13
C ASP A 169 5.40 -9.69 8.08
N PRO A 170 4.40 -9.55 7.19
CA PRO A 170 3.65 -8.29 7.08
C PRO A 170 2.72 -8.15 8.28
N ASP A 171 2.69 -6.97 8.90
CA ASP A 171 1.63 -6.65 9.85
C ASP A 171 0.29 -6.62 9.09
N PRO A 172 -0.67 -7.52 9.41
CA PRO A 172 -1.94 -7.62 8.69
C PRO A 172 -2.74 -6.31 8.72
N ARG A 173 -2.62 -5.55 9.81
CA ARG A 173 -3.31 -4.26 9.98
C ARG A 173 -2.76 -3.22 9.01
N THR A 174 -1.44 -3.10 8.97
CA THR A 174 -0.74 -2.16 8.09
C THR A 174 -1.00 -2.50 6.62
N ALA A 175 -0.97 -3.80 6.26
CA ALA A 175 -1.31 -4.25 4.91
C ALA A 175 -2.75 -3.90 4.51
N ARG A 176 -3.72 -4.11 5.41
CA ARG A 176 -5.12 -3.76 5.15
C ARG A 176 -5.32 -2.25 5.03
N ALA A 177 -4.68 -1.46 5.89
CA ALA A 177 -4.77 -0.01 5.83
C ALA A 177 -4.26 0.52 4.47
N ALA A 178 -3.16 -0.03 3.94
CA ALA A 178 -2.66 0.31 2.62
C ALA A 178 -3.56 -0.13 1.47
N ALA A 179 -4.14 -1.33 1.54
CA ALA A 179 -5.12 -1.75 0.55
C ALA A 179 -6.36 -0.82 0.53
N LEU A 180 -6.81 -0.39 1.71
CA LEU A 180 -7.91 0.56 1.85
C LEU A 180 -7.54 1.94 1.28
N LEU A 181 -6.31 2.44 1.51
CA LEU A 181 -5.85 3.65 0.83
C LEU A 181 -5.85 3.48 -0.69
N ALA A 182 -5.33 2.37 -1.22
CA ALA A 182 -5.30 2.11 -2.65
C ALA A 182 -6.72 2.05 -3.25
N LEU A 183 -7.68 1.47 -2.53
CA LEU A 183 -9.09 1.48 -2.91
C LEU A 183 -9.63 2.92 -2.95
N GLY A 184 -9.40 3.71 -1.89
CA GLY A 184 -9.80 5.11 -1.84
C GLY A 184 -9.17 5.93 -2.97
N ASP A 185 -7.89 5.74 -3.28
CA ASP A 185 -7.18 6.44 -4.36
C ASP A 185 -7.79 6.07 -5.73
N THR A 186 -8.18 4.81 -5.89
CA THR A 186 -8.82 4.33 -7.11
C THR A 186 -10.22 4.90 -7.28
N LEU A 187 -11.00 5.01 -6.20
CA LEU A 187 -12.32 5.65 -6.20
C LEU A 187 -12.21 7.16 -6.48
N MET A 188 -11.24 7.84 -5.86
CA MET A 188 -10.94 9.24 -6.16
C MET A 188 -10.60 9.44 -7.63
N ALA A 189 -9.73 8.60 -8.19
CA ALA A 189 -9.40 8.64 -9.61
C ALA A 189 -10.61 8.37 -10.51
N ALA A 190 -11.55 7.53 -10.07
CA ALA A 190 -12.79 7.24 -10.77
C ALA A 190 -13.84 8.36 -10.69
N GLY A 191 -13.55 9.46 -9.99
CA GLY A 191 -14.50 10.55 -9.78
C GLY A 191 -15.59 10.22 -8.75
N GLN A 192 -15.32 9.29 -7.83
CA GLN A 192 -16.22 8.81 -6.78
C GLN A 192 -15.70 9.24 -5.38
N PRO A 193 -15.64 10.55 -5.08
CA PRO A 193 -15.04 11.03 -3.84
C PRO A 193 -15.85 10.67 -2.59
N THR A 194 -17.17 10.56 -2.71
CA THR A 194 -18.04 10.18 -1.58
C THR A 194 -17.77 8.74 -1.15
N GLU A 195 -17.68 7.83 -2.12
CA GLU A 195 -17.38 6.41 -1.93
C GLU A 195 -15.95 6.21 -1.41
N ALA A 196 -15.02 7.10 -1.76
CA ALA A 196 -13.64 7.04 -1.27
C ALA A 196 -13.49 7.38 0.24
N ILE A 197 -14.45 8.07 0.85
CA ILE A 197 -14.37 8.49 2.26
C ILE A 197 -14.33 7.29 3.20
N GLU A 198 -15.20 6.30 3.01
CA GLU A 198 -15.27 5.12 3.87
C GLU A 198 -13.94 4.34 3.94
N PRO A 199 -13.33 3.92 2.83
CA PRO A 199 -12.06 3.19 2.89
C PRO A 199 -10.94 4.04 3.49
N TYR A 200 -10.89 5.35 3.22
CA TYR A 200 -9.91 6.23 3.87
C TYR A 200 -10.13 6.35 5.38
N GLN A 201 -11.39 6.47 5.83
CA GLN A 201 -11.73 6.53 7.24
C GLN A 201 -11.28 5.24 7.95
N ILE A 202 -11.60 4.08 7.39
CA ILE A 202 -11.17 2.79 7.96
C ILE A 202 -9.64 2.69 7.98
N ALA A 203 -8.95 3.17 6.94
CA ALA A 203 -7.49 3.16 6.89
C ALA A 203 -6.85 3.97 8.03
N VAL A 204 -7.35 5.18 8.30
CA VAL A 204 -6.83 6.02 9.41
C VAL A 204 -7.27 5.50 10.78
N ASP A 205 -8.40 4.82 10.89
CA ASP A 205 -8.82 4.16 12.14
C ASP A 205 -7.90 2.98 12.49
N ILE A 206 -7.44 2.23 11.47
CA ILE A 206 -6.47 1.13 11.64
C ILE A 206 -5.08 1.67 11.97
N PHE A 207 -4.68 2.77 11.32
CA PHE A 207 -3.37 3.39 11.52
C PHE A 207 -3.50 4.90 11.85
N PRO A 208 -3.83 5.26 13.11
CA PRO A 208 -4.11 6.65 13.50
C PRO A 208 -2.94 7.61 13.38
N GLY A 209 -1.71 7.14 13.20
CA GLY A 209 -0.53 8.00 12.97
C GLY A 209 -0.30 8.34 11.50
N TRP A 210 -1.19 7.91 10.60
CA TRP A 210 -0.91 8.00 9.17
C TRP A 210 -1.22 9.36 8.58
N VAL A 211 -0.19 10.21 8.52
CA VAL A 211 -0.29 11.54 7.91
C VAL A 211 -0.89 11.47 6.50
N ASN A 212 -0.38 10.58 5.63
CA ASN A 212 -0.88 10.43 4.25
C ASN A 212 -2.34 9.96 4.18
N GLY A 213 -2.79 9.11 5.11
CA GLY A 213 -4.17 8.65 5.15
C GLY A 213 -5.13 9.79 5.50
N PHE A 214 -4.78 10.63 6.47
CA PHE A 214 -5.58 11.82 6.79
C PHE A 214 -5.58 12.84 5.66
N LEU A 215 -4.48 13.03 4.93
CA LEU A 215 -4.48 13.88 3.73
C LEU A 215 -5.38 13.32 2.62
N ALA A 216 -5.40 12.00 2.44
CA ALA A 216 -6.29 11.36 1.46
C ALA A 216 -7.76 11.53 1.86
N LEU A 217 -8.09 11.31 3.14
CA LEU A 217 -9.42 11.54 3.70
C LEU A 217 -9.85 13.01 3.57
N ALA A 218 -8.94 13.96 3.81
CA ALA A 218 -9.22 15.39 3.68
C ALA A 218 -9.55 15.76 2.22
N ARG A 219 -8.75 15.27 1.26
CA ARG A 219 -8.99 15.48 -0.18
C ARG A 219 -10.31 14.87 -0.64
N ALA A 220 -10.67 13.68 -0.15
CA ALA A 220 -11.94 13.04 -0.47
C ALA A 220 -13.13 13.85 0.05
N ASN A 221 -13.08 14.26 1.32
CA ASN A 221 -14.13 15.09 1.91
C ASN A 221 -14.27 16.44 1.19
N GLN A 222 -13.16 17.08 0.83
CA GLN A 222 -13.18 18.32 0.06
C GLN A 222 -13.83 18.11 -1.31
N ALA A 223 -13.45 17.06 -2.04
CA ALA A 223 -14.01 16.74 -3.35
C ALA A 223 -15.50 16.36 -3.28
N ALA A 224 -15.96 15.78 -2.16
CA ALA A 224 -17.36 15.49 -1.88
C ALA A 224 -18.15 16.74 -1.39
N GLY A 225 -17.49 17.88 -1.18
CA GLY A 225 -18.11 19.11 -0.67
C GLY A 225 -18.25 19.19 0.85
N ASN A 226 -17.72 18.21 1.59
CA ASN A 226 -17.75 18.14 3.06
C ASN A 226 -16.59 18.96 3.66
N VAL A 227 -16.60 20.28 3.44
CA VAL A 227 -15.51 21.18 3.87
C VAL A 227 -15.17 21.07 5.37
N PRO A 228 -16.12 20.98 6.31
CA PRO A 228 -15.79 20.80 7.73
C PRO A 228 -15.02 19.52 8.02
N ALA A 229 -15.45 18.38 7.46
CA ALA A 229 -14.77 17.10 7.63
C ALA A 229 -13.39 17.08 6.97
N ALA A 230 -13.21 17.79 5.84
CA ALA A 230 -11.90 17.96 5.23
C ALA A 230 -10.93 18.70 6.16
N VAL A 231 -11.40 19.78 6.80
CA VAL A 231 -10.62 20.54 7.79
C VAL A 231 -10.27 19.69 9.02
N GLU A 232 -11.19 18.88 9.52
CA GLU A 232 -10.93 17.96 10.62
C GLU A 232 -9.85 16.92 10.26
N ALA A 233 -9.90 16.37 9.04
CA ALA A 233 -8.87 15.45 8.58
C ALA A 233 -7.50 16.14 8.42
N PHE A 234 -7.44 17.37 7.89
CA PHE A 234 -6.21 18.17 7.85
C PHE A 234 -5.65 18.46 9.25
N GLN A 235 -6.52 18.75 10.22
CA GLN A 235 -6.12 18.94 11.62
C GLN A 235 -5.40 17.72 12.16
N GLN A 236 -5.94 16.52 11.93
CA GLN A 236 -5.28 15.28 12.34
C GLN A 236 -3.94 15.11 11.63
N ALA A 237 -3.86 15.33 10.31
CA ALA A 237 -2.61 15.24 9.56
C ALA A 237 -1.51 16.16 10.12
N VAL A 238 -1.85 17.42 10.44
CA VAL A 238 -0.94 18.40 11.07
C VAL A 238 -0.57 18.01 12.50
N ALA A 239 -1.50 17.45 13.28
CA ALA A 239 -1.22 16.98 14.63
C ALA A 239 -0.16 15.87 14.65
N PHE A 240 -0.18 14.96 13.66
CA PHE A 240 0.79 13.86 13.56
C PHE A 240 2.11 14.25 12.88
N ASN A 241 2.18 15.39 12.19
CA ASN A 241 3.41 15.87 11.56
C ASN A 241 4.00 17.06 12.31
N THR A 242 5.04 16.83 13.11
CA THR A 242 5.67 17.87 13.93
C THR A 242 6.26 19.04 13.13
N ARG A 243 6.61 18.84 11.85
CA ARG A 243 7.11 19.91 10.96
C ARG A 243 6.03 20.92 10.60
N TRP A 244 4.77 20.49 10.57
CA TRP A 244 3.62 21.32 10.20
C TRP A 244 3.01 22.08 11.38
N GLN A 245 3.47 21.83 12.60
CA GLN A 245 3.00 22.51 13.80
C GLN A 245 3.64 23.90 13.92
N GLY A 246 3.02 24.78 14.72
CA GLY A 246 3.50 26.13 14.99
C GLY A 246 2.44 27.20 14.75
N PRO A 247 2.83 28.49 14.67
CA PRO A 247 1.88 29.60 14.64
C PRO A 247 0.86 29.53 13.50
N ALA A 248 1.26 29.05 12.32
CA ALA A 248 0.35 28.88 11.18
C ALA A 248 -0.71 27.79 11.45
N ALA A 249 -0.33 26.69 12.11
CA ALA A 249 -1.27 25.63 12.51
C ALA A 249 -2.20 26.09 13.64
N ASP A 250 -1.69 26.88 14.59
CA ASP A 250 -2.50 27.48 15.66
C ASP A 250 -3.57 28.42 15.09
N GLU A 251 -3.21 29.22 14.08
CA GLU A 251 -4.14 30.08 13.35
C GLU A 251 -5.20 29.25 12.59
N ALA A 252 -4.79 28.23 11.84
CA ALA A 252 -5.71 27.34 11.12
C ALA A 252 -6.72 26.67 12.07
N LEU A 253 -6.25 26.24 13.25
CA LEU A 253 -7.09 25.64 14.29
C LEU A 253 -8.07 26.66 14.87
N HIS A 254 -7.63 27.90 15.11
CA HIS A 254 -8.50 28.98 15.59
C HIS A 254 -9.61 29.31 14.57
N LEU A 255 -9.26 29.39 13.28
CA LEU A 255 -10.21 29.60 12.18
C LEU A 255 -11.27 28.50 12.13
N SER A 256 -10.84 27.24 12.23
CA SER A 256 -11.75 26.09 12.25
C SER A 256 -12.70 26.13 13.45
N ARG A 257 -12.20 26.39 14.67
CA ARG A 257 -13.03 26.51 15.89
C ARG A 257 -14.04 27.64 15.81
N SER A 258 -13.73 28.67 15.04
CA SER A 258 -14.60 29.82 14.80
C SER A 258 -15.64 29.56 13.68
N GLY A 259 -15.68 28.35 13.11
CA GLY A 259 -16.56 27.98 12.02
C GLY A 259 -16.17 28.56 10.65
N GLN A 260 -14.97 29.14 10.53
CA GLN A 260 -14.46 29.72 9.28
C GLN A 260 -13.80 28.61 8.43
N TRP A 261 -14.60 27.62 8.03
CA TRP A 261 -14.11 26.37 7.44
C TRP A 261 -13.33 26.57 6.14
N GLN A 262 -13.79 27.48 5.28
CA GLN A 262 -13.12 27.72 3.99
C GLN A 262 -11.74 28.36 4.18
N THR A 263 -11.64 29.38 5.03
CA THR A 263 -10.36 30.03 5.37
C THR A 263 -9.42 29.06 6.10
N ALA A 264 -9.96 28.22 6.98
CA ALA A 264 -9.18 27.19 7.66
C ALA A 264 -8.61 26.17 6.66
N LEU A 265 -9.43 25.72 5.70
CA LEU A 265 -9.02 24.79 4.65
C LEU A 265 -7.87 25.38 3.81
N GLU A 266 -7.98 26.64 3.37
CA GLU A 266 -6.92 27.33 2.63
C GLU A 266 -5.62 27.40 3.45
N LYS A 267 -5.72 27.70 4.75
CA LYS A 267 -4.56 27.73 5.65
C LYS A 267 -3.93 26.34 5.81
N TYR A 268 -4.73 25.28 5.92
CA TYR A 268 -4.21 23.92 6.01
C TYR A 268 -3.51 23.47 4.72
N HIS A 269 -4.00 23.85 3.54
CA HIS A 269 -3.31 23.59 2.28
C HIS A 269 -1.92 24.24 2.26
N GLN A 270 -1.82 25.51 2.64
CA GLN A 270 -0.52 26.21 2.72
C GLN A 270 0.48 25.47 3.63
N ILE A 271 0.02 24.99 4.79
CA ILE A 271 0.86 24.25 5.74
C ILE A 271 1.39 22.94 5.15
N VAL A 272 0.57 22.23 4.38
CA VAL A 272 0.93 20.91 3.82
C VAL A 272 1.81 21.05 2.57
N GLU A 273 1.69 22.17 1.84
CA GLU A 273 2.48 22.47 0.64
C GLU A 273 3.88 23.01 0.93
N ASP A 274 4.11 23.63 2.09
CA ASP A 274 5.42 24.11 2.59
C ASP A 274 6.35 22.98 3.15
#